data_AF-A0A830BDV9-F1
#
_entry.id   AF-A0A830BDV9-F1
#
_cell.length_a   1.000
_cell.length_b   1.000
_cell.length_c   1.000
_cell.angle_alpha   90.00
_cell.angle_beta   90.00
_cell.angle_gamma   90.00
#
_symmetry.space_group_name_H-M   'P 1'
#
loop_
_entity.id
_entity.type
_entity.pdbx_description
1 polymer ?
#
loop_
_entity_poly.entity_id
_entity_poly.type
_entity_poly.pdbx_seq_one_letter_code
_entity_poly.pdbx_strand_id
1 'polypeptide(L)' 'MMEEFYFGDINTSTIPTKTTYTPHKQPHYNQDKTSEFIIKLLQFLFPLVILGVALGIRFYVK' A
#
# COMPACT_ATOMS: atom_id res chain seq x y z
N MET A 1 7.49 0.66 -37.42
CA MET A 1 7.58 -0.21 -36.20
C MET A 1 6.29 -0.32 -35.36
N MET A 2 5.22 0.44 -35.65
CA MET A 2 3.88 0.25 -35.06
C MET A 2 2.83 -0.16 -36.09
N GLU A 3 3.26 -0.40 -37.34
CA GLU A 3 2.40 -0.65 -38.50
C GLU A 3 1.72 -2.02 -38.43
N GLU A 4 2.33 -2.99 -37.75
CA GLU A 4 1.74 -4.31 -37.50
C GLU A 4 0.53 -4.28 -36.55
N PHE A 5 0.34 -3.18 -35.82
CA PHE A 5 -0.80 -2.97 -34.91
C PHE A 5 -1.84 -2.01 -35.51
N TYR A 6 -1.68 -1.59 -36.77
CA TYR A 6 -2.63 -0.69 -37.43
C TYR A 6 -3.83 -1.49 -37.95
N PHE A 7 -4.92 -1.49 -37.18
CA PHE A 7 -6.19 -2.10 -37.57
C PHE A 7 -7.27 -1.03 -37.73
N GLY A 8 -7.60 -0.72 -38.99
CA GLY A 8 -8.69 0.17 -39.37
C GLY A 8 -8.39 1.66 -39.18
N ASP A 9 -9.21 2.50 -39.84
CA ASP A 9 -9.11 3.95 -39.74
C ASP A 9 -9.96 4.46 -38.57
N ILE A 10 -9.34 5.21 -37.67
CA ILE A 10 -10.06 5.86 -36.57
C ILE A 10 -10.73 7.11 -37.15
N ASN A 11 -12.05 7.15 -37.09
CA ASN A 11 -12.79 8.35 -37.47
C ASN A 11 -12.53 9.47 -36.45
N THR A 12 -11.76 10.49 -36.84
CA THR A 12 -11.37 11.60 -35.96
C THR A 12 -12.54 12.48 -35.52
N SER A 13 -13.70 12.39 -36.18
CA SER A 13 -14.89 13.17 -35.81
C SER A 13 -15.61 12.64 -34.56
N THR A 14 -15.32 11.41 -34.12
CA THR A 14 -15.87 10.84 -32.88
C THR A 14 -15.00 11.10 -31.66
N ILE A 15 -13.79 11.67 -31.85
CA ILE A 15 -12.87 11.97 -30.76
C ILE A 15 -13.23 13.33 -30.16
N PRO A 16 -13.62 13.39 -28.87
CA PRO A 16 -13.91 14.66 -28.23
C PRO A 16 -12.66 15.53 -28.16
N THR A 17 -12.72 16.72 -28.76
CA THR A 17 -11.61 17.69 -28.83
C THR A 17 -11.15 18.19 -27.45
N LYS A 18 -12.00 18.04 -26.43
CA LYS A 18 -11.73 18.44 -25.05
C LYS A 18 -12.22 17.34 -24.12
N THR A 19 -11.32 16.54 -23.60
CA THR A 19 -11.62 15.66 -22.46
C THR A 19 -11.31 16.43 -21.19
N THR A 20 -12.31 16.69 -20.36
CA THR A 20 -12.06 17.18 -19.01
C THR A 20 -11.48 16.02 -18.20
N TYR A 21 -10.15 15.95 -18.14
CA TYR A 21 -9.47 14.98 -17.29
C TYR A 21 -9.89 15.23 -15.84
N THR A 22 -10.62 14.29 -15.27
CA THR A 22 -10.94 14.30 -13.84
C THR A 22 -9.98 13.32 -13.17
N PRO A 23 -8.99 13.80 -12.40
CA PRO A 23 -8.09 12.91 -11.68
C PRO A 23 -8.90 12.02 -10.74
N HIS A 24 -8.50 10.76 -10.63
CA HIS A 24 -9.07 9.88 -9.60
C HIS A 24 -8.80 10.47 -8.22
N LYS A 25 -9.77 10.39 -7.31
CA LYS A 25 -9.57 10.71 -5.90
C LYS A 25 -8.48 9.80 -5.34
N GLN A 26 -7.29 10.35 -5.11
CA GLN A 26 -6.24 9.65 -4.39
C GLN A 26 -6.63 9.54 -2.91
N PRO A 27 -6.43 8.38 -2.27
CA PRO A 27 -6.64 8.28 -0.83
C PRO A 27 -5.69 9.25 -0.12
N HIS A 28 -6.26 10.18 0.65
CA HIS A 28 -5.47 11.09 1.48
C HIS A 28 -4.88 10.31 2.65
N TYR A 29 -3.56 10.18 2.69
CA TYR A 29 -2.86 9.56 3.81
C TYR A 29 -2.90 10.50 5.02
N ASN A 30 -3.76 10.18 6.00
CA ASN A 30 -3.84 10.92 7.26
C ASN A 30 -2.61 10.62 8.12
N GLN A 31 -1.73 11.61 8.29
CA GLN A 31 -0.50 11.50 9.10
C GLN A 31 -0.77 11.42 10.62
N ASP A 32 -2.00 11.70 11.08
CA ASP A 32 -2.44 11.48 12.47
C ASP A 32 -2.45 9.99 12.90
N LYS A 33 -2.24 9.08 11.94
CA LYS A 33 -2.18 7.63 12.14
C LYS A 33 -0.90 7.14 12.86
N THR A 34 0.03 8.03 13.22
CA THR A 34 1.27 7.66 13.93
C THR A 34 0.99 6.91 15.23
N SER A 35 -0.04 7.34 15.98
CA SER A 35 -0.44 6.67 17.23
C SER A 35 -0.95 5.24 16.98
N GLU A 36 -1.80 5.03 15.98
CA GLU A 36 -2.29 3.68 15.62
C GLU A 36 -1.17 2.74 15.19
N PHE A 37 -0.16 3.25 14.48
CA PHE A 37 1.02 2.48 14.08
C PHE A 37 1.87 2.07 15.29
N ILE A 38 2.15 3.01 16.21
CA ILE A 38 2.93 2.75 17.43
C ILE A 38 2.22 1.70 18.30
N ILE A 39 0.89 1.80 18.45
CA ILE A 39 0.10 0.84 19.22
C ILE A 39 0.16 -0.56 18.58
N LYS A 40 0.03 -0.67 17.26
CA LYS A 40 0.16 -1.95 16.53
C LYS A 40 1.55 -2.55 16.64
N LEU A 41 2.59 -1.73 16.59
CA LEU A 41 3.98 -2.18 16.74
C LEU A 41 4.24 -2.69 18.16
N LEU A 42 3.75 -1.98 19.18
CA LEU A 42 3.86 -2.39 20.57
C LEU A 42 3.10 -3.69 20.84
N GLN A 43 1.90 -3.86 20.26
CA GLN A 43 1.13 -5.10 20.34
C GLN A 43 1.86 -6.30 19.74
N PHE A 44 2.65 -6.10 18.68
CA PHE A 44 3.50 -7.14 18.11
C PHE A 44 4.73 -7.43 18.99
N LEU A 45 5.34 -6.41 19.58
CA LEU A 45 6.57 -6.57 20.35
C LEU A 45 6.34 -7.20 21.73
N PHE A 46 5.20 -6.93 22.36
CA PHE A 46 4.82 -7.46 23.66
C PHE A 46 4.91 -9.01 23.76
N PRO A 47 4.29 -9.81 22.87
CA PRO A 47 4.41 -11.26 22.90
C PRO A 47 5.84 -11.75 22.62
N LEU A 48 6.63 -11.03 21.80
CA LEU A 48 8.04 -11.37 21.55
C LEU A 48 8.89 -11.22 22.82
N VAL A 49 8.65 -10.17 23.61
CA VAL A 49 9.34 -9.97 24.89
C VAL A 49 8.99 -11.11 25.86
N ILE A 50 7.71 -11.46 25.99
CA ILE A 50 7.27 -12.58 26.84
C ILE A 50 7.94 -13.89 26.40
N LEU A 51 7.96 -14.16 25.09
CA LEU A 51 8.61 -15.34 24.53
C LEU A 51 10.11 -15.36 24.85
N GLY A 52 10.81 -14.24 24.67
CA GLY A 52 12.23 -14.10 24.97
C GLY A 52 12.53 -14.35 26.45
N VAL A 53 11.72 -13.78 27.35
CA VAL A 53 11.83 -14.00 28.79
C VAL A 53 11.57 -15.46 29.15
N ALA A 54 10.51 -16.08 28.61
CA ALA A 54 10.18 -17.47 28.86
C ALA A 54 11.30 -18.42 28.42
N LEU A 55 11.87 -18.19 27.22
CA LEU A 55 13.02 -18.94 26.73
C LEU A 55 14.26 -18.70 27.59
N GLY A 56 14.54 -17.44 27.96
CA GLY A 56 15.67 -17.07 28.81
C GLY A 56 15.62 -17.77 30.17
N ILE A 57 14.46 -17.76 30.83
CA ILE A 57 14.25 -18.49 32.09
C ILE A 57 14.43 -19.99 31.87
N ARG A 58 13.85 -20.57 30.82
CA ARG A 58 13.99 -22.00 30.51
C ARG A 58 15.44 -22.43 30.24
N PHE A 59 16.26 -21.57 29.65
CA PHE A 59 17.67 -21.87 29.41
C PHE A 59 18.56 -21.58 30.62
N TYR A 60 18.18 -20.62 31.46
CA TYR A 60 18.95 -20.21 32.64
C TYR A 60 18.67 -21.10 33.86
N VAL A 61 17.42 -21.53 34.01
CA VAL A 61 17.02 -22.55 34.99
C VAL A 61 17.26 -23.90 34.35
N LYS A 62 18.37 -24.54 34.74
CA LYS A 62 18.81 -25.84 34.26
C LYS A 62 17.80 -26.96 34.53
#